data_AF-A0A229WSM1-F1
#
_entry.id   AF-A0A229WSM1-F1
#
_cell.length_a   1.000
_cell.length_b   1.000
_cell.length_c   1.000
_cell.angle_alpha   90.00
_cell.angle_beta   90.00
_cell.angle_gamma   90.00
#
_symmetry.space_group_name_H-M   'P 1'
#
loop_
_entity.id
_entity.type
_entity.pdbx_description
1 polymer ?
#
loop_
_entity_poly.entity_id
_entity_poly.type
_entity_poly.pdbx_seq_one_letter_code
_entity_poly.pdbx_strand_id
1 'polypeptide(L)'
;MGLLELIQHLRGEEPTGYTWYVHFPLHGDPLTQSEILHTAVQELRQKKITLWQSRGAAPDKGMLMKVIVADNKAAEVLKAAGTVLERRLQDAKLSLERILQKDNDKRADNYVTKLKSDLAALSMDG
;
A
#
# COMPACT_ATOMS: atom_id res chain seq x y z
N MET A 1 5.52 -14.62 -24.46
CA MET A 1 4.51 -13.58 -24.16
C MET A 1 5.14 -12.63 -23.15
N GLY A 2 5.48 -11.38 -23.42
CA GLY A 2 5.32 -10.58 -24.64
C GLY A 2 4.34 -9.44 -24.39
N LEU A 3 4.72 -8.20 -24.76
CA LEU A 3 3.97 -6.93 -24.67
C LEU A 3 2.48 -6.97 -25.05
N LEU A 4 1.98 -8.06 -25.65
CA LEU A 4 0.57 -8.33 -25.95
C LEU A 4 -0.34 -8.30 -24.70
N GLU A 5 0.12 -8.74 -23.53
CA GLU A 5 -0.68 -8.68 -22.29
C GLU A 5 -0.90 -7.25 -21.80
N LEU A 6 -0.04 -6.30 -22.21
CA LEU A 6 -0.13 -4.89 -21.84
C LEU A 6 -1.21 -4.15 -22.67
N ILE A 7 -1.52 -4.63 -23.87
CA ILE A 7 -2.47 -3.99 -24.80
C ILE A 7 -3.93 -4.35 -24.45
N GLN A 8 -4.17 -5.53 -23.87
CA GLN A 8 -5.51 -5.96 -23.45
C GLN A 8 -6.07 -5.13 -22.29
N HIS A 9 -5.22 -4.47 -21.51
CA HIS A 9 -5.66 -3.58 -20.42
C HIS A 9 -6.26 -2.24 -20.91
N LEU A 10 -6.11 -1.89 -22.19
CA LEU A 10 -6.61 -0.62 -22.76
C LEU A 10 -7.99 -0.74 -23.44
N ARG A 11 -8.52 -1.96 -23.63
CA ARG A 11 -9.87 -2.17 -24.17
C ARG A 11 -10.64 -3.09 -23.24
N GLY A 12 -11.53 -2.52 -22.42
CA GLY A 12 -12.69 -3.10 -21.71
C GLY A 12 -13.03 -4.60 -21.81
N GLU A 13 -12.07 -5.51 -21.73
CA GLU A 13 -12.29 -6.94 -21.66
C GLU A 13 -12.29 -7.35 -20.20
N GLU A 14 -13.37 -8.04 -19.80
CA GLU A 14 -13.49 -8.63 -18.47
C GLU A 14 -12.28 -9.51 -18.17
N PRO A 15 -11.78 -9.51 -16.92
CA PRO A 15 -10.61 -10.30 -16.57
C PRO A 15 -10.88 -11.77 -16.87
N THR A 16 -10.06 -12.37 -17.74
CA THR A 16 -10.12 -13.77 -18.18
C THR A 16 -9.66 -14.77 -17.11
N GLY A 17 -9.97 -14.48 -15.83
CA GLY A 17 -9.53 -15.26 -14.68
C GLY A 17 -10.62 -15.39 -13.61
N TYR A 18 -10.40 -16.33 -12.69
CA TYR A 18 -11.29 -16.58 -11.57
C TYR A 18 -11.19 -15.44 -10.55
N THR A 19 -12.31 -14.79 -10.28
CA THR A 19 -12.39 -13.73 -9.27
C THR A 19 -12.59 -14.34 -7.89
N TRP A 20 -11.77 -13.91 -6.95
CA TRP A 20 -11.86 -14.24 -5.54
C TRP A 20 -11.87 -12.98 -4.69
N TYR A 21 -12.52 -13.07 -3.54
CA TYR A 21 -12.54 -12.03 -2.52
C TYR A 21 -11.86 -12.58 -1.28
N VAL A 22 -10.82 -11.88 -0.81
CA VAL A 22 -10.05 -12.22 0.38
C VAL A 22 -10.38 -11.23 1.47
N HIS A 23 -10.90 -11.73 2.59
CA HIS A 23 -11.19 -10.91 3.76
C HIS A 23 -10.14 -11.08 4.85
N PHE A 24 -9.73 -9.92 5.36
CA PHE A 24 -8.79 -9.74 6.45
C PHE A 24 -9.58 -9.10 7.60
N PRO A 25 -9.81 -9.78 8.72
CA PRO A 25 -10.59 -9.26 9.84
C PRO A 25 -9.97 -8.00 10.49
N LEU A 26 -8.67 -7.72 10.26
CA LEU A 26 -7.93 -6.57 10.81
C LEU A 26 -8.03 -6.45 12.34
N HIS A 27 -7.62 -7.49 13.06
CA HIS A 27 -7.59 -7.44 14.52
C HIS A 27 -6.71 -6.28 15.05
N GLY A 28 -7.19 -5.56 16.07
CA GLY A 28 -6.39 -4.55 16.80
C GLY A 28 -6.60 -3.09 16.37
N ASP A 29 -7.71 -2.78 15.70
CA ASP A 29 -8.11 -1.40 15.31
C ASP A 29 -6.97 -0.57 14.67
N PRO A 30 -6.38 -1.04 13.55
CA PRO A 30 -5.30 -0.32 12.89
C PRO A 30 -5.78 1.05 12.37
N LEU A 31 -5.05 2.12 12.74
CA LEU A 31 -5.44 3.50 12.46
C LEU A 31 -4.84 4.03 11.15
N THR A 32 -3.68 3.51 10.75
CA THR A 32 -3.00 3.94 9.51
C THR A 32 -3.06 2.88 8.42
N GLN A 33 -2.98 3.31 7.16
CA GLN A 33 -2.92 2.41 6.00
C GLN A 33 -1.76 1.42 6.11
N SER A 34 -0.62 1.85 6.66
CA SER A 34 0.56 1.01 6.90
C SER A 34 0.27 -0.11 7.90
N GLU A 35 -0.42 0.21 9.00
CA GLU A 35 -0.84 -0.77 10.01
C GLU A 35 -1.89 -1.72 9.46
N ILE A 36 -2.86 -1.23 8.68
CA ILE A 36 -3.87 -2.06 8.00
C ILE A 36 -3.18 -3.11 7.10
N LEU A 37 -2.22 -2.66 6.27
CA LEU A 37 -1.47 -3.55 5.38
C LEU A 37 -0.59 -4.52 6.15
N HIS A 38 0.07 -4.06 7.21
CA HIS A 38 0.91 -4.92 8.06
C HIS A 38 0.08 -6.00 8.77
N THR A 39 -1.06 -5.63 9.36
CA THR A 39 -1.99 -6.56 10.00
C THR A 39 -2.55 -7.56 8.99
N ALA A 40 -2.93 -7.12 7.78
CA ALA A 40 -3.39 -8.02 6.73
C ALA A 40 -2.32 -9.04 6.30
N VAL A 41 -1.04 -8.64 6.21
CA VAL A 41 0.08 -9.57 5.95
C VAL A 41 0.23 -10.59 7.08
N GLN A 42 0.10 -10.16 8.33
CA GLN A 42 0.17 -11.06 9.49
C GLN A 42 -1.00 -12.05 9.50
N GLU A 43 -2.21 -11.59 9.23
CA GLU A 43 -3.40 -12.43 9.15
C GLU A 43 -3.31 -13.45 8.01
N LEU A 44 -2.75 -13.07 6.86
CA LEU A 44 -2.44 -13.98 5.77
C LEU A 44 -1.47 -15.08 6.19
N ARG A 45 -0.37 -14.71 6.88
CA ARG A 45 0.64 -15.66 7.39
C ARG A 45 0.06 -16.62 8.43
N GLN A 46 -0.83 -16.12 9.28
CA GLN A 46 -1.53 -16.90 10.31
C GLN A 46 -2.73 -17.69 9.74
N LYS A 47 -3.02 -17.58 8.43
CA LYS A 47 -4.20 -18.17 7.77
C LYS A 47 -5.53 -17.75 8.42
N LYS A 48 -5.58 -16.58 9.04
CA LYS A 48 -6.78 -15.99 9.67
C LYS A 48 -7.54 -15.13 8.66
N ILE A 49 -7.92 -15.75 7.54
CA ILE A 49 -8.54 -15.06 6.41
C ILE A 49 -9.73 -15.87 5.90
N THR A 50 -10.67 -15.18 5.27
CA THR A 50 -11.81 -15.83 4.61
C THR A 50 -11.73 -15.62 3.12
N LEU A 51 -11.99 -16.68 2.35
CA LEU A 51 -11.96 -16.67 0.88
C LEU A 51 -13.36 -16.91 0.33
N TRP A 52 -13.81 -16.06 -0.59
CA TRP A 52 -15.07 -16.22 -1.32
C TRP A 52 -14.84 -16.18 -2.83
N GLN A 53 -15.49 -17.10 -3.56
CA GLN A 53 -15.51 -17.11 -5.03
C GLN A 53 -16.64 -16.26 -5.62
N SER A 54 -17.66 -15.95 -4.83
CA SER A 54 -18.80 -15.12 -5.24
C SER A 54 -18.93 -13.89 -4.35
N ARG A 55 -19.57 -12.85 -4.87
CA ARG A 55 -19.87 -11.62 -4.13
C ARG A 55 -20.97 -11.93 -3.11
N GLY A 56 -20.57 -12.33 -1.90
CA GLY A 56 -21.46 -12.43 -0.74
C GLY A 56 -21.72 -11.06 -0.12
N ALA A 57 -22.47 -11.02 0.99
CA ALA A 57 -22.53 -9.83 1.84
C ALA A 57 -21.11 -9.45 2.27
N ALA A 58 -20.66 -8.25 1.91
CA ALA A 58 -19.36 -7.78 2.33
C ALA A 58 -19.37 -7.66 3.86
N PRO A 59 -18.39 -8.23 4.57
CA PRO A 59 -18.34 -8.13 6.03
C PRO A 59 -18.23 -6.67 6.46
N ASP A 60 -18.97 -6.29 7.51
CA ASP A 60 -19.06 -4.90 8.00
C ASP A 60 -17.75 -4.39 8.62
N LYS A 61 -16.77 -5.26 8.84
CA LYS A 61 -15.49 -4.95 9.47
C LYS A 61 -14.32 -5.63 8.76
N GLY A 62 -13.17 -4.97 8.77
CA GLY A 62 -11.93 -5.48 8.18
C GLY A 62 -11.64 -4.93 6.78
N MET A 63 -10.76 -5.60 6.06
CA MET A 63 -10.39 -5.27 4.69
C MET A 63 -10.82 -6.38 3.74
N LEU A 64 -11.44 -5.99 2.62
CA LEU A 64 -11.79 -6.89 1.53
C LEU A 64 -10.92 -6.59 0.32
N MET A 65 -10.25 -7.62 -0.20
CA MET A 65 -9.42 -7.51 -1.40
C MET A 65 -9.97 -8.39 -2.51
N LYS A 66 -10.20 -7.81 -3.69
CA LYS A 66 -10.52 -8.55 -4.91
C LYS A 66 -9.22 -9.03 -5.55
N VAL A 67 -9.13 -10.33 -5.83
CA VAL A 67 -7.99 -10.98 -6.48
C VAL A 67 -8.49 -11.73 -7.70
N ILE A 68 -7.76 -11.65 -8.81
CA ILE A 68 -8.06 -12.37 -10.04
C ILE A 68 -6.89 -13.32 -10.28
N VAL A 69 -7.18 -14.61 -10.45
CA VAL A 69 -6.18 -15.66 -10.68
C VAL A 69 -6.50 -16.43 -11.95
N ALA A 70 -5.47 -16.87 -12.68
CA ALA A 70 -5.64 -17.69 -13.87
C ALA A 70 -6.15 -19.10 -13.52
N ASP A 71 -5.58 -19.70 -12.46
CA ASP A 71 -5.99 -21.00 -11.94
C ASP A 71 -6.95 -20.84 -10.76
N ASN A 72 -8.05 -21.59 -10.76
CA ASN A 72 -9.03 -21.60 -9.67
C ASN A 72 -8.55 -22.40 -8.45
N LYS A 73 -7.39 -22.02 -7.89
CA LYS A 73 -6.77 -22.66 -6.73
C LYS A 73 -6.60 -21.65 -5.62
N ALA A 74 -7.08 -21.99 -4.42
CA ALA A 74 -6.92 -21.14 -3.24
C ALA A 74 -5.45 -20.77 -3.00
N ALA A 75 -4.50 -21.69 -3.22
CA ALA A 75 -3.07 -21.42 -3.07
C ALA A 75 -2.57 -20.27 -3.97
N GLU A 76 -3.05 -20.18 -5.21
CA GLU A 76 -2.68 -19.10 -6.13
C GLU A 76 -3.30 -17.77 -5.68
N VAL A 77 -4.53 -17.79 -5.17
CA VAL A 77 -5.21 -16.62 -4.61
C VAL A 77 -4.43 -16.07 -3.41
N LEU A 78 -3.98 -16.95 -2.51
CA LEU A 78 -3.19 -16.57 -1.34
C LEU A 78 -1.83 -15.99 -1.72
N LYS A 79 -1.17 -16.60 -2.70
CA LYS A 79 0.11 -16.13 -3.22
C LYS A 79 -0.03 -14.75 -3.85
N ALA A 80 -1.01 -14.58 -4.74
CA ALA A 80 -1.31 -13.29 -5.39
C ALA A 80 -1.69 -12.22 -4.36
N ALA A 81 -2.53 -12.56 -3.39
CA ALA A 81 -2.90 -11.69 -2.29
C ALA A 81 -1.67 -11.24 -1.48
N GLY A 82 -0.79 -12.18 -1.12
CA GLY A 82 0.44 -11.89 -0.40
C GLY A 82 1.36 -10.94 -1.17
N THR A 83 1.61 -11.23 -2.45
CA THR A 83 2.46 -10.38 -3.30
C THR A 83 1.91 -8.95 -3.41
N VAL A 84 0.59 -8.79 -3.58
CA VAL A 84 -0.03 -7.45 -3.65
C VAL A 84 0.09 -6.71 -2.32
N LEU A 85 -0.15 -7.38 -1.20
CA LEU A 85 -0.04 -6.77 0.13
C LEU A 85 1.39 -6.36 0.47
N GLU A 86 2.37 -7.23 0.21
CA GLU A 86 3.78 -6.93 0.46
C GLU A 86 4.27 -5.76 -0.39
N ARG A 87 3.88 -5.70 -1.66
CA ARG A 87 4.20 -4.57 -2.54
C ARG A 87 3.57 -3.27 -2.03
N ARG A 88 2.28 -3.28 -1.69
CA ARG A 88 1.58 -2.10 -1.15
C ARG A 88 2.21 -1.64 0.17
N LEU A 89 2.65 -2.57 1.02
CA LEU A 89 3.33 -2.24 2.27
C LEU A 89 4.69 -1.59 2.01
N GLN A 90 5.45 -2.07 1.04
CA GLN A 90 6.72 -1.43 0.63
C GLN A 90 6.49 -0.03 0.06
N ASP A 91 5.50 0.15 -0.82
CA ASP A 91 5.15 1.46 -1.37
C ASP A 91 4.73 2.46 -0.27
N ALA A 92 3.93 2.00 0.70
CA ALA A 92 3.53 2.83 1.85
C ALA A 92 4.72 3.26 2.71
N LYS A 93 5.70 2.37 2.92
CA LYS A 93 6.95 2.68 3.65
C LYS A 93 7.79 3.72 2.91
N LEU A 94 8.04 3.52 1.61
CA LEU A 94 8.83 4.44 0.78
C LEU A 94 8.18 5.82 0.67
N SER A 95 6.84 5.87 0.61
CA SER A 95 6.08 7.12 0.60
C SER A 95 6.27 7.89 1.91
N LEU A 96 6.19 7.20 3.06
CA LEU A 96 6.40 7.80 4.37
C LEU A 96 7.84 8.33 4.52
N GLU A 97 8.84 7.55 4.11
CA GLU A 97 10.25 7.97 4.13
C GLU A 97 10.48 9.23 3.30
N ARG A 98 9.89 9.33 2.09
CA ARG A 98 9.97 10.56 1.27
C ARG A 98 9.35 11.77 1.95
N ILE A 99 8.21 11.59 2.61
CA ILE A 99 7.53 12.70 3.31
C ILE A 99 8.41 13.19 4.47
N LEU A 100 8.96 12.26 5.25
CA LEU A 100 9.85 12.58 6.36
C LEU A 100 11.13 13.27 5.90
N GLN A 101 11.75 12.80 4.82
CA GLN A 101 12.93 13.44 4.24
C GLN A 101 12.64 14.88 3.81
N LYS A 102 11.52 15.09 3.11
CA LYS A 102 11.12 16.42 2.66
C LYS A 102 10.85 17.41 3.81
N ASP A 103 10.26 16.93 4.90
CA ASP A 103 10.05 17.78 6.10
C ASP A 103 11.39 18.16 6.73
N ASN A 104 12.32 17.21 6.80
CA ASN A 104 13.64 17.44 7.37
C ASN A 104 14.47 18.42 6.53
N ASP A 105 14.47 18.25 5.21
CA ASP A 105 15.14 19.17 4.27
C ASP A 105 14.57 20.60 4.41
N LYS A 106 13.25 20.74 4.54
CA LYS A 106 12.59 22.04 4.76
C LYS A 106 13.01 22.69 6.08
N ARG A 107 13.17 21.92 7.16
CA ARG A 107 13.67 22.44 8.45
C ARG A 107 15.12 22.89 8.35
N ALA A 108 15.97 22.11 7.67
CA ALA A 108 17.36 22.48 7.44
C ALA A 108 17.48 23.78 6.63
N ASP A 109 16.69 23.92 5.56
CA ASP A 109 16.68 25.13 4.72
C ASP A 109 16.22 26.38 5.49
N ASN A 110 15.17 26.24 6.30
CA ASN A 110 14.72 27.31 7.19
C ASN A 110 15.79 27.73 8.20
N TYR A 111 16.55 26.79 8.74
CA TYR A 111 17.62 27.06 9.69
C TYR A 111 18.80 27.80 9.03
N VAL A 112 19.21 27.36 7.83
CA VAL A 112 20.24 28.04 7.04
C VAL A 112 19.80 29.46 6.65
N THR A 113 18.55 29.61 6.22
CA THR A 113 17.99 30.92 5.88
C THR A 113 17.99 31.86 7.09
N LYS A 114 17.58 31.39 8.27
CA LYS A 114 17.62 32.17 9.51
C LYS A 114 19.05 32.59 9.87
N LEU A 115 20.01 31.66 9.85
CA LEU A 115 21.42 31.96 10.13
C LEU A 115 22.00 33.00 9.17
N LYS A 116 21.64 32.94 7.88
CA LYS A 116 22.06 33.95 6.89
C LYS A 116 21.48 35.32 7.19
N SER A 117 20.20 35.40 7.57
CA SER A 117 19.57 36.65 7.98
C SER A 117 20.19 37.23 9.25
N ASP A 118 20.44 36.40 10.26
CA ASP A 118 21.06 36.83 11.53
C ASP A 118 22.50 37.34 11.29
N LEU A 119 23.28 36.67 10.43
CA LEU A 119 24.63 37.10 10.06
C LEU A 119 24.62 38.43 9.27
N ALA A 120 23.66 38.61 8.36
CA ALA A 120 23.51 39.86 7.60
C ALA A 120 23.12 41.04 8.50
N ALA A 121 22.25 40.80 9.51
CA ALA A 121 21.88 41.82 10.49
C ALA A 121 23.09 42.24 11.35
N LEU A 122 23.93 41.28 11.78
CA LEU A 122 25.14 41.57 12.56
C LEU A 122 26.23 42.30 11.76
N SER A 123 26.26 42.16 10.44
CA SER A 123 27.23 42.86 9.57
C SER A 123 26.81 44.27 9.14
N MET A 124 25.56 44.70 9.40
CA MET A 124 25.10 46.06 9.08
C MET A 124 25.13 47.05 10.26
N ASP A 125 25.47 46.57 11.46
CA ASP A 125 25.60 47.37 12.70
C ASP A 125 27.06 47.76 13.03
N GLY A 126 27.99 47.67 12.06
CA GLY A 126 29.39 48.09 12.18
C GLY A 126 29.78 49.13 11.14
#